data_AF-A0A966RPL1-F1
#
_entry.id   AF-A0A966RPL1-F1
#
_cell.length_a   1.000
_cell.length_b   1.000
_cell.length_c   1.000
_cell.angle_alpha   90.00
_cell.angle_beta   90.00
_cell.angle_gamma   90.00
#
_symmetry.space_group_name_H-M   'P 1'
#
loop_
_entity.id
_entity.type
_entity.pdbx_description
1 polymer ?
#
loop_
_entity_poly.entity_id
_entity_poly.type
_entity_poly.pdbx_seq_one_letter_code
_entity_poly.pdbx_strand_id
1 'polypeptide(L)'
;MLEAVNALPDPEIPVISLGDLGIVRGLHRDQGTCVVSITPTYSGCPATETIRDDILALLKAQGEANAQVVIALSPAWTTDWISEDGRNKLKAFGIAPPLRCLGKPGSIEGDASP
;
A
#
# COMPACT_ATOMS: atom_id res chain seq x y z
N MET A 1 12.23 -12.12 2.60
CA MET A 1 11.26 -12.10 1.48
C MET A 1 10.29 -10.92 1.61
N LEU A 2 9.50 -10.83 2.68
CA LEU A 2 8.62 -9.68 2.92
C LEU A 2 9.37 -8.34 2.97
N GLU A 3 10.54 -8.28 3.60
CA GLU A 3 11.40 -7.07 3.58
C GLU A 3 11.82 -6.64 2.17
N ALA A 4 12.15 -7.60 1.30
CA ALA A 4 12.53 -7.29 -0.08
C ALA A 4 11.34 -6.72 -0.87
N VAL A 5 10.14 -7.27 -0.66
CA VAL A 5 8.89 -6.74 -1.22
C VAL A 5 8.60 -5.33 -0.68
N ASN A 6 8.82 -5.09 0.62
CA ASN A 6 8.62 -3.78 1.24
C ASN A 6 9.60 -2.73 0.72
N ALA A 7 10.80 -3.15 0.30
CA ALA A 7 11.84 -2.27 -0.21
C ALA A 7 11.62 -1.82 -1.67
N LEU A 8 10.68 -2.46 -2.39
CA LEU A 8 10.37 -2.08 -3.76
C LEU A 8 9.86 -0.62 -3.80
N PRO A 9 10.34 0.22 -4.73
CA PRO A 9 9.89 1.59 -4.88
C PRO A 9 8.49 1.65 -5.51
N ASP A 10 7.74 2.70 -5.19
CA ASP A 10 6.52 3.00 -5.92
C ASP A 10 6.86 3.55 -7.33
N PRO A 11 6.22 3.05 -8.41
CA PRO A 11 6.55 3.46 -9.77
C PRO A 11 6.17 4.91 -10.09
N GLU A 12 5.20 5.49 -9.38
CA GLU A 12 4.79 6.89 -9.54
C GLU A 12 5.65 7.80 -8.64
N ILE A 13 6.04 7.30 -7.46
CA ILE A 13 6.83 8.02 -6.45
C ILE A 13 8.07 7.18 -6.08
N PRO A 14 9.15 7.21 -6.88
CA PRO A 14 10.31 6.33 -6.68
C PRO A 14 11.10 6.60 -5.39
N VAL A 15 10.79 7.69 -4.69
CA VAL A 15 11.41 8.05 -3.40
C VAL A 15 10.75 7.37 -2.20
N ILE A 16 9.60 6.72 -2.37
CA ILE A 16 8.91 5.98 -1.31
C ILE A 16 8.79 4.50 -1.69
N SER A 17 8.92 3.63 -0.70
CA SER A 17 8.80 2.19 -0.90
C SER A 17 7.37 1.70 -0.61
N LEU A 18 7.01 0.54 -1.15
CA LEU A 18 5.68 -0.08 -0.93
C LEU A 18 5.42 -0.37 0.55
N GLY A 19 6.45 -0.72 1.31
CA GLY A 19 6.38 -0.90 2.75
C GLY A 19 6.16 0.41 3.51
N ASP A 20 6.80 1.50 3.06
CA ASP A 20 6.62 2.84 3.66
C ASP A 20 5.20 3.36 3.50
N LEU A 21 4.57 3.08 2.35
CA LEU A 21 3.17 3.40 2.08
C LEU A 21 2.18 2.48 2.82
N GLY A 22 2.65 1.36 3.37
CA GLY A 22 1.77 0.34 3.96
C GLY A 22 0.86 -0.35 2.94
N ILE A 23 1.26 -0.37 1.67
CA ILE A 23 0.55 -1.08 0.59
C ILE A 23 0.64 -2.58 0.82
N VAL A 24 1.80 -3.06 1.27
CA VAL A 24 2.03 -4.49 1.55
C VAL A 24 1.34 -4.87 2.85
N ARG A 25 0.31 -5.72 2.76
CA ARG A 25 -0.47 -6.18 3.91
C ARG A 25 0.16 -7.38 4.59
N GLY A 26 0.86 -8.19 3.81
CA GLY A 26 1.56 -9.36 4.32
C GLY A 26 1.90 -10.34 3.23
N LEU A 27 2.72 -11.32 3.62
CA LEU A 27 3.12 -12.44 2.80
C LEU A 27 2.85 -13.69 3.60
N HIS A 28 2.14 -14.64 2.98
CA HIS A 28 1.90 -15.96 3.55
C HIS A 28 2.17 -17.02 2.49
N ARG A 29 2.32 -18.27 2.94
CA ARG A 29 2.52 -19.41 2.04
C ARG A 29 1.31 -20.31 2.15
N ASP A 30 0.67 -20.60 1.02
CA ASP A 30 -0.48 -21.49 0.94
C ASP A 30 -0.14 -22.67 0.02
N GLN A 31 -0.15 -23.89 0.56
CA GLN A 31 0.11 -25.13 -0.18
C GLN A 31 1.36 -25.11 -1.09
N GLY A 32 2.41 -24.39 -0.69
CA GLY A 32 3.64 -24.24 -1.48
C GLY A 32 3.68 -23.06 -2.44
N THR A 33 2.58 -22.30 -2.56
CA THR A 33 2.50 -21.03 -3.29
C THR A 33 2.76 -19.86 -2.34
N CYS A 34 3.66 -18.96 -2.71
CA CYS A 34 3.88 -17.71 -1.98
C CYS A 34 2.82 -16.69 -2.38
N VAL A 35 1.97 -16.29 -1.44
CA VAL A 35 0.87 -15.35 -1.68
C VAL A 35 1.19 -14.03 -0.97
N VAL A 36 1.33 -12.97 -1.76
CA VAL A 36 1.55 -11.61 -1.27
C VAL A 36 0.26 -10.81 -1.38
N SER A 37 -0.22 -10.28 -0.27
CA SER A 37 -1.41 -9.44 -0.22
C SER A 37 -1.01 -7.96 -0.26
N ILE A 38 -1.53 -7.22 -1.24
CA ILE A 38 -1.32 -5.78 -1.37
C ILE A 38 -2.65 -5.02 -1.39
N THR A 39 -2.66 -3.81 -0.86
CA THR A 39 -3.79 -2.88 -0.92
C THR A 39 -3.29 -1.58 -1.56
N PRO A 40 -3.49 -1.38 -2.87
CA PRO A 40 -3.00 -0.19 -3.57
C PRO A 40 -3.76 1.06 -3.12
N THR A 41 -3.09 2.21 -3.20
CA THR A 41 -3.63 3.54 -2.85
C THR A 41 -4.57 4.09 -3.94
N TYR A 42 -4.36 3.67 -5.18
CA TYR A 42 -5.18 4.02 -6.34
C TYR A 42 -5.67 2.76 -7.05
N SER A 43 -6.93 2.39 -6.79
CA SER A 43 -7.61 1.29 -7.47
C SER A 43 -7.79 1.62 -8.96
N GLY A 44 -7.05 0.93 -9.84
CA GLY A 44 -7.22 1.02 -11.30
C GLY A 44 -6.17 1.86 -12.05
N CYS A 45 -5.07 2.25 -11.41
CA CYS A 45 -3.95 2.89 -12.11
C CYS A 45 -2.96 1.84 -12.66
N PRO A 46 -2.28 2.13 -13.80
CA PRO A 46 -1.23 1.27 -14.38
C PRO A 46 -0.13 0.92 -13.36
N ALA A 47 0.11 1.82 -12.41
CA ALA A 47 1.00 1.62 -11.27
C ALA A 47 0.74 0.32 -10.49
N THR A 48 -0.53 -0.07 -10.28
CA THR A 48 -0.86 -1.30 -9.52
C THR A 48 -0.39 -2.55 -10.25
N GLU A 49 -0.53 -2.59 -11.58
CA GLU A 49 -0.05 -3.70 -12.39
C GLU A 49 1.48 -3.77 -12.40
N THR A 50 2.16 -2.63 -12.51
CA THR A 50 3.62 -2.56 -12.41
C THR A 50 4.12 -3.05 -11.07
N ILE A 51 3.51 -2.61 -9.96
CA ILE A 51 3.84 -3.09 -8.61
C ILE A 51 3.68 -4.60 -8.51
N ARG A 52 2.58 -5.14 -9.06
CA ARG A 52 2.32 -6.57 -9.08
C ARG A 52 3.40 -7.34 -9.84
N ASP A 53 3.78 -6.85 -11.03
CA ASP A 53 4.80 -7.48 -11.86
C ASP A 53 6.18 -7.45 -11.17
N ASP A 54 6.54 -6.32 -10.56
CA ASP A 54 7.80 -6.16 -9.84
C ASP A 54 7.91 -7.13 -8.66
N ILE A 55 6.83 -7.27 -7.87
CA ILE A 55 6.76 -8.26 -6.79
C ILE A 55 6.92 -9.68 -7.33
N LEU A 56 6.25 -10.03 -8.42
CA LEU A 56 6.35 -11.37 -9.03
C LEU A 56 7.76 -11.64 -9.56
N ALA A 57 8.38 -10.65 -10.21
CA ALA A 57 9.74 -10.74 -10.72
C ALA A 57 10.75 -10.93 -9.57
N LEU A 58 10.61 -10.17 -8.49
CA LEU A 58 11.42 -10.30 -7.27
C LEU A 58 11.28 -11.69 -6.65
N LEU A 59 10.04 -12.17 -6.47
CA LEU A 59 9.80 -13.51 -5.90
C LEU A 59 10.40 -14.61 -6.77
N LYS A 60 10.26 -14.50 -8.09
CA LYS A 60 10.87 -15.43 -9.04
C LYS A 60 12.40 -15.41 -8.97
N ALA A 61 13.00 -14.22 -8.86
CA ALA A 61 14.45 -14.07 -8.69
C ALA A 61 14.96 -14.68 -7.36
N GLN A 62 14.11 -14.73 -6.33
CA GLN A 62 14.39 -15.37 -5.05
C GLN A 62 14.16 -16.90 -5.07
N GLY A 63 13.73 -17.47 -6.21
CA GLY A 63 13.50 -18.90 -6.37
C GLY A 63 12.07 -19.37 -6.08
N GLU A 64 11.12 -18.46 -5.87
CA GLU A 64 9.70 -18.81 -5.72
C GLU A 64 9.07 -19.06 -7.10
N ALA A 65 9.00 -20.33 -7.49
CA ALA A 65 8.41 -20.73 -8.77
C ALA A 65 6.88 -20.48 -8.82
N ASN A 66 6.21 -20.63 -7.68
CA ASN A 66 4.77 -20.43 -7.53
C ASN A 66 4.54 -19.21 -6.63
N ALA A 67 4.49 -18.02 -7.24
CA ALA A 67 4.19 -16.78 -6.56
C ALA A 67 2.87 -16.20 -7.07
N GLN A 68 2.05 -15.68 -6.16
CA GLN A 68 0.79 -15.04 -6.46
C GLN A 68 0.68 -13.72 -5.69
N VAL A 69 0.19 -12.69 -6.36
CA VAL A 69 -0.12 -11.40 -5.74
C VAL A 69 -1.64 -11.22 -5.72
N VAL A 70 -2.18 -10.96 -4.53
CA VAL A 70 -3.61 -10.75 -4.29
C VAL A 70 -3.83 -9.29 -3.94
N ILE A 71 -4.75 -8.66 -4.66
CA ILE A 71 -5.15 -7.28 -4.40
C ILE A 71 -6.33 -7.31 -3.44
N ALA A 72 -6.09 -6.91 -2.19
CA ALA A 72 -7.13 -6.76 -1.18
C ALA A 72 -7.63 -5.31 -1.22
N LEU A 73 -8.84 -5.10 -1.76
CA LEU A 73 -9.49 -3.78 -1.78
C LEU A 73 -10.22 -3.44 -0.46
N SER A 74 -10.34 -4.42 0.43
CA SER A 74 -10.98 -4.29 1.73
C SER A 74 -10.03 -4.80 2.83
N PRO A 75 -9.80 -4.01 3.90
CA PRO A 75 -10.23 -2.62 4.08
C PRO A 75 -9.56 -1.66 3.08
N ALA A 76 -10.23 -0.56 2.74
CA ALA A 76 -9.68 0.45 1.85
C ALA A 76 -8.37 1.02 2.43
N TRP A 77 -7.38 1.24 1.56
CA TRP A 77 -6.11 1.81 1.98
C TRP A 77 -6.32 3.18 2.62
N THR A 78 -5.58 3.47 3.69
CA THR A 78 -5.61 4.75 4.39
C THR A 78 -4.21 5.28 4.62
N THR A 79 -4.08 6.60 4.60
CA THR A 79 -2.82 7.34 4.81
C THR A 79 -2.30 7.19 6.25
N ASP A 80 -3.14 6.66 7.14
CA ASP A 80 -2.74 6.23 8.48
C ASP A 80 -1.66 5.13 8.42
N TRP A 81 -1.70 4.26 7.40
CA TRP A 81 -0.76 3.16 7.21
C TRP A 81 0.61 3.60 6.71
N ILE A 82 0.75 4.87 6.28
CA ILE A 82 2.05 5.41 5.89
C ILE A 82 2.92 5.54 7.15
N SER A 83 4.10 4.93 7.10
CA SER A 83 5.12 5.02 8.15
C SER A 83 5.62 6.46 8.33
N GLU A 84 6.18 6.79 9.50
CA GLU A 84 6.73 8.13 9.76
C GLU A 84 7.83 8.50 8.75
N ASP A 85 8.69 7.54 8.39
CA ASP A 85 9.72 7.73 7.38
C ASP A 85 9.13 8.00 5.99
N GLY A 86 8.15 7.20 5.56
CA GLY A 86 7.37 7.45 4.35
C GLY A 86 6.72 8.85 4.32
N ARG A 87 6.16 9.33 5.43
CA ARG A 87 5.62 10.69 5.50
C ARG A 87 6.69 11.76 5.34
N ASN A 88 7.88 11.55 5.90
CA ASN A 88 9.00 12.48 5.75
C ASN A 88 9.50 12.52 4.31
N LYS A 89 9.62 11.36 3.66
CA LYS A 89 9.97 11.23 2.23
C LYS A 89 8.96 11.95 1.32
N LEU A 90 7.66 11.75 1.56
CA LEU A 90 6.60 12.44 0.80
C LEU A 90 6.67 13.96 0.95
N LYS A 91 6.85 14.45 2.19
CA LYS A 91 7.03 15.88 2.46
C LYS A 91 8.27 16.43 1.75
N ALA A 92 9.39 15.71 1.79
CA ALA A 92 10.63 16.11 1.11
C ALA A 92 10.48 16.15 -0.41
N PHE A 93 9.63 15.28 -0.98
CA PHE A 93 9.30 15.26 -2.40
C PHE A 93 8.30 16.36 -2.82
N GLY A 94 7.72 17.09 -1.86
CA GLY A 94 6.73 18.13 -2.13
C GLY A 94 5.30 17.59 -2.29
N ILE A 95 5.07 16.30 -2.07
CA ILE A 95 3.71 15.74 -1.95
C ILE A 95 3.28 15.98 -0.52
N ALA A 96 2.44 17.00 -0.31
CA ALA A 96 1.80 17.21 0.97
C ALA A 96 1.01 15.94 1.33
N PRO A 97 1.40 15.18 2.37
CA PRO A 97 0.65 14.00 2.74
C PRO A 97 -0.77 14.45 3.03
N PRO A 98 -1.80 13.83 2.41
CA PRO A 98 -3.19 14.16 2.70
C PRO A 98 -3.36 14.10 4.21
N LEU A 99 -3.87 15.20 4.77
CA LEU A 99 -4.08 15.36 6.21
C LEU A 99 -4.75 14.08 6.71
N ARG A 100 -4.17 13.47 7.74
CA ARG A 100 -4.75 12.33 8.45
C ARG A 100 -6.21 12.70 8.70
N CYS A 101 -7.15 12.07 7.99
CA CYS A 101 -8.57 12.25 8.27
C CYS A 101 -8.77 11.67 9.67
N LEU A 102 -8.68 12.54 10.68
CA LEU A 102 -9.21 12.30 12.00
C LEU A 102 -10.68 11.96 11.77
N GLY A 103 -10.98 10.66 11.74
CA GLY A 103 -12.34 10.20 11.85
C GLY A 103 -12.90 10.84 13.10
N LYS A 104 -13.90 11.71 12.93
CA LYS A 104 -14.71 12.18 14.03
C LYS A 104 -15.86 11.19 14.14
N PRO A 105 -15.90 10.29 15.14
CA PRO A 105 -17.08 9.48 15.38
C PRO A 105 -18.13 10.36 16.08
N GLY A 106 -19.29 10.51 15.42
CA GLY A 106 -20.59 10.66 16.09
C GLY A 106 -20.97 12.02 16.71
N SER A 107 -22.24 12.37 16.43
CA SER A 107 -23.22 13.02 17.31
C SER A 107 -23.50 14.52 17.16
N ILE A 108 -24.76 14.76 16.73
CA ILE A 108 -25.75 15.82 17.06
C ILE A 108 -25.36 17.27 16.70
N GLU A 109 -26.22 18.17 16.21
CA GLU A 109 -27.62 18.56 16.45
C GLU A 109 -28.18 19.11 15.09
N GLY A 110 -29.42 18.95 14.65
CA GLY A 110 -30.64 19.39 15.31
C GLY A 110 -30.76 20.93 15.30
N ASP A 111 -31.24 21.57 14.22
CA ASP A 111 -32.12 22.76 14.33
C ASP A 111 -32.73 23.17 12.97
N ALA A 112 -33.90 23.77 13.05
CA ALA A 112 -34.85 24.06 12.00
C ALA A 112 -34.69 25.47 11.35
N SER A 113 -35.24 25.58 10.13
CA SER A 113 -35.85 26.80 9.52
C SER A 113 -34.91 27.97 9.17
N PRO A 114 -35.40 29.06 8.51
CA PRO A 114 -36.78 29.48 8.21
C PRO A 114 -37.41 28.85 6.98
#